data_AF-A0A6M0QXJ9-F1
#
_entry.id   AF-A0A6M0QXJ9-F1
#
_cell.length_a   1.000
_cell.length_b   1.000
_cell.length_c   1.000
_cell.angle_alpha   90.00
_cell.angle_beta   90.00
_cell.angle_gamma   90.00
#
_symmetry.space_group_name_H-M   'P 1'
#
loop_
_entity.id
_entity.type
_entity.pdbx_description
1 polymer ?
#
loop_
_entity_poly.entity_id
_entity_poly.type
_entity_poly.pdbx_seq_one_letter_code
_entity_poly.pdbx_strand_id
1 'polypeptide(L)'
;MGNRILITGTYDTKDDELNYIAGVIRGQGGEALTMDVSVLGNPTAPTDWSKHDVVAEAGTTIEAIIAAEDENVAMQAMARGAAALAARLHREGRFDGVLVLGGSMGTDLALDLCAALPLGVPKYIVSTVSFSPMIPPERLAADTQMILWAGGLYGLNSVCKASLSQAAGAVLGAARAVEAPERKKPLIGMTSFGKTVLRYMTTLKPALEARGFEVAVFHATGMGGRAFESLAAEGAFAAVMDFAPQEVGNHLFGSAISAGADRMENAGAKGIPQIVSIGCYDLIDFVGWHELPPAFKDTPAHAHNRLLTSVVQTAEQRRALARVICDKLSRAKGPVVFLLPVQGGNEWDRAGGPLSDPEALAAFVGEMHRACPANVQLIDIDAHINDPAFHDAALAVFDGWRAAGVVG
;
A
#
# COMPACT_ATOMS: atom_id res chain seq x y z
N MET A 1 3.67 24.68 13.05
CA MET A 1 2.64 23.63 12.98
C MET A 1 1.99 23.72 11.63
N GLY A 2 1.76 22.60 10.96
CA GLY A 2 1.04 22.59 9.69
C GLY A 2 -0.38 23.13 9.89
N ASN A 3 -0.82 24.01 9.00
CA ASN A 3 -2.15 24.61 9.06
C ASN A 3 -2.76 24.88 7.68
N ARG A 4 -2.06 24.55 6.60
CA ARG A 4 -2.50 24.80 5.22
C ARG A 4 -3.11 23.55 4.63
N ILE A 5 -4.39 23.60 4.28
CA ILE A 5 -5.12 22.47 3.74
C ILE A 5 -5.48 22.76 2.29
N LEU A 6 -5.02 21.90 1.39
CA LEU A 6 -5.46 21.90 0.00
C LEU A 6 -6.82 21.21 -0.08
N ILE A 7 -7.82 21.94 -0.54
CA ILE A 7 -9.19 21.45 -0.76
C ILE A 7 -9.35 21.25 -2.27
N THR A 8 -9.59 20.01 -2.66
CA THR A 8 -9.71 19.63 -4.07
C THR A 8 -11.11 19.09 -4.35
N GLY A 9 -11.73 19.53 -5.44
CA GLY A 9 -13.02 19.04 -5.88
C GLY A 9 -13.51 19.71 -7.15
N THR A 10 -14.66 19.26 -7.65
CA THR A 10 -15.32 19.83 -8.82
C THR A 10 -16.15 21.04 -8.40
N TYR A 11 -15.52 22.22 -8.39
CA TYR A 11 -16.18 23.46 -7.95
C TYR A 11 -17.32 23.91 -8.88
N ASP A 12 -17.41 23.42 -10.11
CA ASP A 12 -18.53 23.70 -11.02
C ASP A 12 -19.87 23.12 -10.54
N THR A 13 -19.82 22.08 -9.71
CA THR A 13 -20.99 21.33 -9.25
C THR A 13 -21.14 21.33 -7.73
N LYS A 14 -20.02 21.41 -6.99
CA LYS A 14 -19.97 21.27 -5.52
C LYS A 14 -19.38 22.49 -4.82
N ASP A 15 -19.55 23.67 -5.42
CA ASP A 15 -18.98 24.93 -4.93
C ASP A 15 -19.37 25.23 -3.47
N ASP A 16 -20.67 25.13 -3.16
CA ASP A 16 -21.21 25.41 -1.82
C ASP A 16 -20.57 24.50 -0.76
N GLU A 17 -20.42 23.22 -1.06
CA GLU A 17 -19.86 22.25 -0.13
C GLU A 17 -18.36 22.42 0.08
N LEU A 18 -17.60 22.69 -0.99
CA LEU A 18 -16.17 22.97 -0.94
C LEU A 18 -15.89 24.27 -0.17
N ASN A 19 -16.69 25.31 -0.41
CA ASN A 19 -16.59 26.58 0.33
C ASN A 19 -17.01 26.44 1.79
N TYR A 20 -17.99 25.57 2.10
CA TYR A 20 -18.33 25.26 3.49
C TYR A 20 -17.13 24.63 4.23
N ILE A 21 -16.46 23.64 3.62
CA ILE A 21 -15.25 23.02 4.18
C ILE A 21 -14.16 24.08 4.41
N ALA A 22 -13.91 24.93 3.42
CA ALA A 22 -12.94 26.02 3.52
C ALA A 22 -13.27 26.98 4.67
N GLY A 23 -14.55 27.34 4.83
CA GLY A 23 -15.04 28.15 5.94
C GLY A 23 -14.82 27.51 7.31
N VAL A 24 -15.04 26.21 7.44
CA VAL A 24 -14.79 25.46 8.69
C VAL A 24 -13.30 25.45 9.03
N ILE A 25 -12.41 25.21 8.06
CA ILE A 25 -10.95 25.24 8.25
C ILE A 25 -10.48 26.63 8.70
N ARG A 26 -10.91 27.68 7.99
CA ARG A 26 -10.59 29.07 8.33
C ARG A 26 -11.11 29.45 9.72
N GLY A 27 -12.33 29.05 10.06
CA GLY A 27 -12.94 29.28 11.37
C GLY A 27 -12.18 28.63 12.54
N GLN A 28 -11.38 27.60 12.26
CA GLN A 28 -10.51 26.94 13.24
C GLN A 28 -9.06 27.43 13.19
N GLY A 29 -8.79 28.54 12.50
CA GLY A 29 -7.44 29.14 12.35
C GLY A 29 -6.52 28.35 11.41
N GLY A 30 -7.09 27.55 10.50
CA GLY A 30 -6.37 26.97 9.37
C GLY A 30 -6.37 27.89 8.16
N GLU A 31 -5.49 27.62 7.22
CA GLU A 31 -5.46 28.22 5.89
C GLU A 31 -6.07 27.21 4.91
N ALA A 32 -7.09 27.65 4.16
CA ALA A 32 -7.80 26.83 3.19
C ALA A 32 -7.42 27.28 1.78
N LEU A 33 -6.68 26.42 1.09
CA LEU A 33 -6.26 26.55 -0.29
C LEU A 33 -7.17 25.70 -1.19
N THR A 34 -7.35 26.08 -2.43
CA THR A 34 -8.40 25.54 -3.31
C THR A 34 -7.84 25.10 -4.67
N MET A 35 -8.21 23.89 -5.10
CA MET A 35 -7.84 23.34 -6.40
C MET A 35 -9.10 22.85 -7.11
N ASP A 36 -9.38 23.45 -8.26
CA ASP A 36 -10.52 23.08 -9.09
C ASP A 36 -10.16 21.94 -10.05
N VAL A 37 -10.89 20.83 -9.94
CA VAL A 37 -10.79 19.68 -10.85
C VAL A 37 -12.04 19.49 -11.71
N SER A 38 -12.83 20.56 -11.89
CA SER A 38 -13.96 20.60 -12.82
C SER A 38 -13.52 20.46 -14.28
N VAL A 39 -14.43 19.96 -15.12
CA VAL A 39 -14.19 19.85 -16.58
C VAL A 39 -14.96 20.93 -17.33
N LEU A 40 -16.29 20.92 -17.18
CA LEU A 40 -17.19 21.72 -18.03
C LEU A 40 -17.41 23.13 -17.46
N GLY A 41 -17.91 23.23 -16.23
CA GLY A 41 -18.28 24.51 -15.65
C GLY A 41 -17.10 25.24 -15.00
N ASN A 42 -17.42 26.33 -14.31
CA ASN A 42 -16.45 27.14 -13.59
C ASN A 42 -16.95 27.39 -12.16
N PRO A 43 -16.03 27.59 -11.20
CA PRO A 43 -16.39 28.00 -9.84
C PRO A 43 -17.05 29.39 -9.83
N THR A 44 -17.83 29.70 -8.79
CA THR A 44 -18.42 31.04 -8.58
C THR A 44 -17.36 32.11 -8.28
N ALA A 45 -16.20 31.71 -7.76
CA ALA A 45 -15.04 32.56 -7.54
C ALA A 45 -13.74 31.83 -7.95
N PRO A 46 -12.68 32.54 -8.37
CA PRO A 46 -11.42 31.89 -8.73
C PRO A 46 -10.83 31.06 -7.58
N THR A 47 -10.38 29.85 -7.90
CA THR A 47 -9.59 29.00 -6.99
C THR A 47 -8.10 29.36 -7.06
N ASP A 48 -7.32 28.93 -6.06
CA ASP A 48 -5.87 29.15 -6.01
C ASP A 48 -5.14 28.43 -7.16
N TRP A 49 -5.63 27.25 -7.52
CA TRP A 49 -5.28 26.53 -8.74
C TRP A 49 -6.55 26.17 -9.51
N SER A 50 -6.60 26.59 -10.77
CA SER A 50 -7.72 26.35 -11.67
C SER A 50 -7.62 24.98 -12.36
N LYS A 51 -8.71 24.55 -12.98
CA LYS A 51 -8.72 23.38 -13.86
C LYS A 51 -7.68 23.45 -14.99
N HIS A 52 -7.30 24.66 -15.43
CA HIS A 52 -6.27 24.85 -16.45
C HIS A 52 -4.86 24.56 -15.92
N ASP A 53 -4.58 24.92 -14.67
CA ASP A 53 -3.31 24.58 -14.01
C ASP A 53 -3.18 23.06 -13.83
N VAL A 54 -4.28 22.40 -13.48
CA VAL A 54 -4.37 20.94 -13.32
C VAL A 54 -4.04 20.22 -14.62
N VAL A 55 -4.70 20.57 -15.73
CA VAL A 55 -4.49 19.85 -17.00
C VAL A 55 -3.14 20.17 -17.66
N ALA A 56 -2.56 21.34 -17.37
CA ALA A 56 -1.22 21.67 -17.82
C ALA A 56 -0.18 20.70 -17.24
N GLU A 57 -0.32 20.30 -15.97
CA GLU A 57 0.52 19.27 -15.33
C GLU A 57 0.30 17.87 -15.93
N ALA A 58 -0.88 17.62 -16.51
CA ALA A 58 -1.15 16.41 -17.28
C ALA A 58 -0.64 16.48 -18.73
N GLY A 59 -0.04 17.60 -19.16
CA GLY A 59 0.43 17.80 -20.54
C GLY A 59 -0.70 17.95 -21.58
N THR A 60 -1.87 18.45 -21.18
CA THR A 60 -3.05 18.62 -22.05
C THR A 60 -3.78 19.95 -21.76
N THR A 61 -4.93 20.18 -22.39
CA THR A 61 -5.79 21.34 -22.14
C THR A 61 -7.23 20.93 -21.84
N ILE A 62 -8.02 21.84 -21.25
CA ILE A 62 -9.44 21.59 -20.94
C ILE A 62 -10.23 21.39 -22.23
N GLU A 63 -9.91 22.13 -23.29
CA GLU A 63 -10.56 22.02 -24.59
C GLU A 63 -10.33 20.65 -25.21
N ALA A 64 -9.10 20.12 -25.11
CA ALA A 64 -8.77 18.79 -25.61
C ALA A 64 -9.48 17.68 -24.82
N ILE A 65 -9.61 17.85 -23.50
CA ILE A 65 -10.36 16.93 -22.65
C ILE A 65 -11.87 16.96 -22.98
N ILE A 66 -12.46 18.14 -23.14
CA ILE A 66 -13.87 18.28 -23.50
C ILE A 66 -14.14 17.65 -24.87
N ALA A 67 -13.23 17.85 -25.84
CA ALA A 67 -13.35 17.30 -27.19
C ALA A 67 -13.28 15.76 -27.23
N ALA A 68 -12.84 15.09 -26.17
CA ALA A 68 -12.87 13.64 -26.08
C ALA A 68 -14.30 13.08 -25.88
N GLU A 69 -15.25 13.92 -25.43
CA GLU A 69 -16.67 13.56 -25.21
C GLU A 69 -16.88 12.31 -24.34
N ASP A 70 -15.91 11.99 -23.48
CA ASP A 70 -15.93 10.84 -22.58
C ASP A 70 -15.57 11.28 -21.15
N GLU A 71 -16.53 11.11 -20.25
CA GLU A 71 -16.41 11.53 -18.85
C GLU A 71 -15.28 10.82 -18.12
N ASN A 72 -15.06 9.53 -18.39
CA ASN A 72 -13.99 8.76 -17.77
C ASN A 72 -12.62 9.21 -18.27
N VAL A 73 -12.45 9.39 -19.59
CA VAL A 73 -11.21 9.94 -20.17
C VAL A 73 -10.90 11.31 -19.59
N ALA A 74 -11.91 12.16 -19.45
CA ALA A 74 -11.76 13.48 -18.85
C ALA A 74 -11.30 13.40 -17.40
N MET A 75 -11.99 12.63 -16.56
CA MET A 75 -11.65 12.51 -15.14
C MET A 75 -10.30 11.83 -14.91
N GLN A 76 -9.89 10.88 -15.75
CA GLN A 76 -8.56 10.28 -15.71
C GLN A 76 -7.45 11.30 -16.03
N ALA A 77 -7.68 12.24 -16.96
CA ALA A 77 -6.74 13.32 -17.24
C ALA A 77 -6.66 14.32 -16.07
N MET A 78 -7.81 14.68 -15.49
CA MET A 78 -7.87 15.51 -14.28
C MET A 78 -7.17 14.85 -13.10
N ALA A 79 -7.31 13.54 -12.92
CA ALA A 79 -6.66 12.79 -11.85
C ALA A 79 -5.14 12.81 -11.97
N ARG A 80 -4.60 12.51 -13.15
CA ARG A 80 -3.15 12.60 -13.41
C ARG A 80 -2.62 14.01 -13.17
N GLY A 81 -3.33 15.03 -13.65
CA GLY A 81 -2.95 16.43 -13.48
C GLY A 81 -2.97 16.86 -12.02
N ALA A 82 -4.04 16.51 -11.29
CA ALA A 82 -4.21 16.90 -9.90
C ALA A 82 -3.19 16.19 -9.00
N ALA A 83 -2.90 14.92 -9.26
CA ALA A 83 -1.87 14.16 -8.58
C ALA A 83 -0.47 14.75 -8.80
N ALA A 84 -0.11 15.06 -10.04
CA ALA A 84 1.18 15.68 -10.38
C ALA A 84 1.32 17.08 -9.75
N LEU A 85 0.27 17.90 -9.85
CA LEU A 85 0.22 19.23 -9.28
C LEU A 85 0.33 19.19 -7.75
N ALA A 86 -0.48 18.36 -7.08
CA ALA A 86 -0.45 18.21 -5.62
C ALA A 86 0.93 17.74 -5.13
N ALA A 87 1.55 16.77 -5.81
CA ALA A 87 2.88 16.29 -5.45
C ALA A 87 3.93 17.40 -5.59
N ARG A 88 3.86 18.22 -6.64
CA ARG A 88 4.76 19.38 -6.82
C ARG A 88 4.53 20.43 -5.74
N LEU A 89 3.28 20.85 -5.53
CA LEU A 89 2.93 21.86 -4.53
C LEU A 89 3.31 21.43 -3.10
N HIS A 90 3.19 20.14 -2.78
CA HIS A 90 3.65 19.62 -1.50
C HIS A 90 5.19 19.70 -1.37
N ARG A 91 5.95 19.32 -2.42
CA ARG A 91 7.41 19.46 -2.42
C ARG A 91 7.87 20.91 -2.28
N GLU A 92 7.10 21.85 -2.82
CA GLU A 92 7.30 23.30 -2.66
C GLU A 92 6.84 23.83 -1.28
N GLY A 93 6.33 22.95 -0.41
CA GLY A 93 5.87 23.29 0.93
C GLY A 93 4.63 24.19 0.92
N ARG A 94 3.76 24.09 -0.09
CA ARG A 94 2.58 24.96 -0.25
C ARG A 94 1.41 24.59 0.64
N PHE A 95 1.26 23.32 0.99
CA PHE A 95 0.24 22.83 1.89
C PHE A 95 0.79 21.74 2.82
N ASP A 96 0.08 21.47 3.91
CA ASP A 96 0.45 20.55 4.98
C ASP A 96 -0.48 19.33 5.07
N GLY A 97 -1.67 19.39 4.45
CA GLY A 97 -2.60 18.27 4.29
C GLY A 97 -3.57 18.49 3.14
N VAL A 98 -4.25 17.43 2.69
CA VAL A 98 -5.20 17.49 1.57
C VAL A 98 -6.55 16.91 1.95
N LEU A 99 -7.61 17.57 1.48
CA LEU A 99 -8.99 17.10 1.57
C LEU A 99 -9.61 17.08 0.18
N VAL A 100 -10.06 15.91 -0.27
CA VAL A 100 -10.74 15.74 -1.55
C VAL A 100 -12.21 15.40 -1.33
N LEU A 101 -13.13 16.12 -1.99
CA LEU A 101 -14.57 15.88 -1.93
C LEU A 101 -15.08 15.33 -3.27
N GLY A 102 -15.87 14.26 -3.25
CA GLY A 102 -16.45 13.76 -4.49
C GLY A 102 -17.47 12.64 -4.38
N GLY A 103 -18.18 12.41 -5.49
CA GLY A 103 -18.90 11.16 -5.73
C GLY A 103 -17.94 10.03 -6.14
N SER A 104 -18.42 9.04 -6.90
CA SER A 104 -17.55 7.96 -7.42
C SER A 104 -16.38 8.49 -8.24
N MET A 105 -16.62 9.41 -9.19
CA MET A 105 -15.56 9.98 -10.02
C MET A 105 -14.56 10.85 -9.25
N GLY A 106 -15.06 11.69 -8.35
CA GLY A 106 -14.16 12.49 -7.50
C GLY A 106 -13.37 11.62 -6.53
N THR A 107 -13.91 10.46 -6.12
CA THR A 107 -13.17 9.46 -5.34
C THR A 107 -12.10 8.79 -6.17
N ASP A 108 -12.40 8.39 -7.41
CA ASP A 108 -11.42 7.83 -8.35
C ASP A 108 -10.21 8.75 -8.51
N LEU A 109 -10.45 10.05 -8.73
CA LEU A 109 -9.40 11.08 -8.76
C LEU A 109 -8.65 11.20 -7.43
N ALA A 110 -9.38 11.17 -6.31
CA ALA A 110 -8.79 11.30 -4.99
C ALA A 110 -7.78 10.20 -4.68
N LEU A 111 -7.99 8.96 -5.17
CA LEU A 111 -7.08 7.85 -4.97
C LEU A 111 -5.71 8.13 -5.58
N ASP A 112 -5.67 8.64 -6.81
CA ASP A 112 -4.41 8.96 -7.50
C ASP A 112 -3.71 10.16 -6.86
N LEU A 113 -4.48 11.20 -6.51
CA LEU A 113 -3.96 12.38 -5.83
C LEU A 113 -3.35 12.03 -4.46
N CYS A 114 -4.02 11.19 -3.67
CA CYS A 114 -3.54 10.77 -2.37
C CYS A 114 -2.30 9.87 -2.50
N ALA A 115 -2.28 8.94 -3.47
CA ALA A 115 -1.15 8.06 -3.74
C ALA A 115 0.12 8.82 -4.19
N ALA A 116 -0.03 9.99 -4.80
CA ALA A 116 1.10 10.83 -5.21
C ALA A 116 1.77 11.60 -4.05
N LEU A 117 1.16 11.61 -2.87
CA LEU A 117 1.67 12.32 -1.70
C LEU A 117 2.40 11.37 -0.74
N PRO A 118 3.55 11.77 -0.16
CA PRO A 118 4.33 10.92 0.73
C PRO A 118 3.56 10.45 1.97
N LEU A 119 3.97 9.32 2.54
CA LEU A 119 3.51 8.87 3.86
C LEU A 119 3.75 9.96 4.92
N GLY A 120 2.76 10.21 5.77
CA GLY A 120 2.80 11.23 6.83
C GLY A 120 2.20 12.57 6.41
N VAL A 121 1.86 12.76 5.12
CA VAL A 121 0.99 13.87 4.71
C VAL A 121 -0.46 13.46 5.01
N PRO A 122 -1.22 14.19 5.83
CA PRO A 122 -2.63 13.90 6.07
C PRO A 122 -3.45 13.99 4.78
N LYS A 123 -4.11 12.89 4.42
CA LYS A 123 -4.93 12.75 3.21
C LYS A 123 -6.33 12.34 3.61
N TYR A 124 -7.31 13.18 3.34
CA TYR A 124 -8.68 12.95 3.76
C TYR A 124 -9.62 12.96 2.56
N ILE A 125 -10.41 11.90 2.38
CA ILE A 125 -11.39 11.79 1.29
C ILE A 125 -12.80 11.82 1.87
N VAL A 126 -13.61 12.77 1.40
CA VAL A 126 -15.03 12.83 1.68
C VAL A 126 -15.77 12.30 0.47
N SER A 127 -16.31 11.09 0.60
CA SER A 127 -16.80 10.33 -0.55
C SER A 127 -18.17 9.70 -0.30
N THR A 128 -19.05 9.72 -1.31
CA THR A 128 -20.33 8.98 -1.29
C THR A 128 -20.15 7.46 -1.38
N VAL A 129 -18.94 6.99 -1.68
CA VAL A 129 -18.56 5.57 -1.82
C VAL A 129 -17.41 5.19 -0.88
N SER A 130 -17.20 5.96 0.19
CA SER A 130 -16.17 5.66 1.19
C SER A 130 -16.29 4.23 1.72
N PHE A 131 -15.15 3.54 1.82
CA PHE A 131 -15.06 2.14 2.29
C PHE A 131 -15.85 1.13 1.43
N SER A 132 -16.27 1.53 0.23
CA SER A 132 -17.02 0.64 -0.68
C SER A 132 -16.11 -0.44 -1.28
N PRO A 133 -16.64 -1.66 -1.52
CA PRO A 133 -15.97 -2.67 -2.34
C PRO A 133 -15.61 -2.23 -3.78
N MET A 134 -16.14 -1.09 -4.24
CA MET A 134 -15.75 -0.48 -5.52
C MET A 134 -14.34 0.09 -5.53
N ILE A 135 -13.77 0.38 -4.35
CA ILE A 135 -12.43 0.96 -4.23
C ILE A 135 -11.41 -0.18 -4.24
N PRO A 136 -10.54 -0.26 -5.26
CA PRO A 136 -9.51 -1.29 -5.30
C PRO A 136 -8.48 -1.02 -4.19
N PRO A 137 -8.21 -1.99 -3.28
CA PRO A 137 -7.29 -1.81 -2.17
C PRO A 137 -5.89 -1.33 -2.57
N GLU A 138 -5.40 -1.76 -3.74
CA GLU A 138 -4.09 -1.40 -4.28
C GLU A 138 -3.94 0.08 -4.65
N ARG A 139 -5.05 0.82 -4.83
CA ARG A 139 -5.02 2.27 -5.11
C ARG A 139 -5.08 3.13 -3.85
N LEU A 140 -5.29 2.54 -2.67
CA LEU A 140 -5.31 3.29 -1.42
C LEU A 140 -3.90 3.55 -0.91
N ALA A 141 -3.54 4.82 -0.75
CA ALA A 141 -2.34 5.18 -0.01
C ALA A 141 -2.48 4.74 1.45
N ALA A 142 -1.39 4.25 2.05
CA ALA A 142 -1.39 3.53 3.34
C ALA A 142 -1.99 4.33 4.51
N ASP A 143 -1.91 5.66 4.47
CA ASP A 143 -2.37 6.60 5.50
C ASP A 143 -3.58 7.44 5.05
N THR A 144 -4.29 7.00 4.02
CA THR A 144 -5.54 7.63 3.58
C THR A 144 -6.63 7.49 4.64
N GLN A 145 -7.28 8.61 4.95
CA GLN A 145 -8.46 8.65 5.78
C GLN A 145 -9.69 8.94 4.91
N MET A 146 -10.84 8.38 5.26
CA MET A 146 -12.08 8.60 4.52
C MET A 146 -13.27 8.81 5.46
N ILE A 147 -14.29 9.54 4.99
CA ILE A 147 -15.61 9.59 5.62
C ILE A 147 -16.71 9.52 4.59
N LEU A 148 -17.76 8.74 4.88
CA LEU A 148 -18.96 8.71 4.07
C LEU A 148 -19.62 10.09 4.06
N TRP A 149 -19.78 10.66 2.86
CA TRP A 149 -20.53 11.90 2.68
C TRP A 149 -22.04 11.63 2.74
N ALA A 150 -22.55 11.45 3.95
CA ALA A 150 -23.96 11.12 4.20
C ALA A 150 -24.89 12.24 3.69
N GLY A 151 -25.85 11.88 2.83
CA GLY A 151 -26.77 12.83 2.21
C GLY A 151 -26.14 13.75 1.15
N GLY A 152 -24.90 13.47 0.75
CA GLY A 152 -24.01 14.32 -0.05
C GLY A 152 -24.19 14.29 -1.56
N LEU A 153 -25.36 13.92 -2.07
CA LEU A 153 -25.53 13.86 -3.52
C LEU A 153 -25.48 15.27 -4.13
N TYR A 154 -26.18 16.22 -3.52
CA TYR A 154 -26.29 17.60 -4.00
C TYR A 154 -26.77 18.54 -2.88
N GLY A 155 -26.03 19.62 -2.67
CA GLY A 155 -26.42 20.73 -1.82
C GLY A 155 -26.12 20.54 -0.34
N LEU A 156 -26.06 21.67 0.37
CA LEU A 156 -25.84 21.72 1.80
C LEU A 156 -27.14 21.48 2.59
N ASN A 157 -27.15 20.39 3.35
CA ASN A 157 -28.13 20.14 4.41
C ASN A 157 -27.42 19.85 5.74
N SER A 158 -28.17 19.69 6.84
CA SER A 158 -27.59 19.44 8.16
C SER A 158 -26.76 18.16 8.24
N VAL A 159 -27.14 17.12 7.48
CA VAL A 159 -26.43 15.83 7.42
C VAL A 159 -25.11 15.98 6.65
N CYS A 160 -25.14 16.68 5.50
CA CYS A 160 -23.93 17.04 4.77
C CYS A 160 -22.97 17.85 5.67
N LYS A 161 -23.45 18.94 6.29
CA LYS A 161 -22.62 19.79 7.14
C LYS A 161 -21.96 19.01 8.28
N ALA A 162 -22.64 18.04 8.88
CA ALA A 162 -22.09 17.19 9.92
C ALA A 162 -20.89 16.35 9.44
N SER A 163 -20.94 15.77 8.23
CA SER A 163 -19.82 14.99 7.68
C SER A 163 -18.69 15.90 7.16
N LEU A 164 -19.02 16.99 6.46
CA LEU A 164 -18.05 17.95 5.92
C LEU A 164 -17.25 18.64 7.03
N SER A 165 -17.90 19.05 8.13
CA SER A 165 -17.20 19.71 9.25
C SER A 165 -16.30 18.75 10.03
N GLN A 166 -16.68 17.47 10.16
CA GLN A 166 -15.82 16.44 10.74
C GLN A 166 -14.56 16.23 9.88
N ALA A 167 -14.71 16.12 8.56
CA ALA A 167 -13.57 15.97 7.66
C ALA A 167 -12.61 17.17 7.72
N ALA A 168 -13.16 18.39 7.71
CA ALA A 168 -12.40 19.63 7.86
C ALA A 168 -11.60 19.67 9.17
N GLY A 169 -12.23 19.30 10.29
CA GLY A 169 -11.56 19.23 11.59
C GLY A 169 -10.51 18.13 11.66
N ALA A 170 -10.81 16.96 11.08
CA ALA A 170 -9.92 15.80 11.09
C ALA A 170 -8.62 16.07 10.31
N VAL A 171 -8.72 16.58 9.09
CA VAL A 171 -7.53 16.88 8.27
C VAL A 171 -6.69 18.00 8.89
N LEU A 172 -7.31 19.05 9.44
CA LEU A 172 -6.61 20.15 10.08
C LEU A 172 -5.95 19.71 11.40
N GLY A 173 -6.64 18.90 12.19
CA GLY A 173 -6.10 18.30 13.41
C GLY A 173 -4.91 17.41 13.10
N ALA A 174 -5.02 16.54 12.09
CA ALA A 174 -3.92 15.70 11.63
C ALA A 174 -2.72 16.53 11.13
N ALA A 175 -2.94 17.59 10.34
CA ALA A 175 -1.86 18.46 9.87
C ALA A 175 -1.11 19.19 10.99
N ARG A 176 -1.79 19.45 12.11
CA ARG A 176 -1.18 20.06 13.32
C ARG A 176 -0.46 19.04 14.19
N ALA A 177 -0.93 17.80 14.23
CA ALA A 177 -0.50 16.77 15.16
C ALA A 177 0.51 15.78 14.56
N VAL A 178 0.57 15.63 13.24
CA VAL A 178 1.39 14.61 12.60
C VAL A 178 2.87 14.79 12.92
N GLU A 179 3.50 13.69 13.29
CA GLU A 179 4.95 13.58 13.41
C GLU A 179 5.48 13.06 12.08
N ALA A 180 6.19 13.93 11.34
CA ALA A 180 6.78 13.54 10.08
C ALA A 180 7.83 12.42 10.31
N PRO A 181 7.90 11.40 9.44
CA PRO A 181 8.90 10.34 9.57
C PRO A 181 10.33 10.90 9.66
N GLU A 182 11.01 10.64 10.77
CA GLU A 182 12.39 11.10 10.95
C GLU A 182 13.36 10.22 10.15
N ARG A 183 14.09 10.80 9.19
CA ARG A 183 15.09 10.06 8.38
C ARG A 183 16.48 10.02 9.03
N LYS A 184 16.57 9.98 10.37
CA LYS A 184 17.85 10.02 11.10
C LYS A 184 18.62 8.70 11.02
N LYS A 185 17.91 7.58 10.88
CA LYS A 185 18.49 6.25 10.73
C LYS A 185 18.05 5.62 9.40
N PRO A 186 18.91 4.83 8.75
CA PRO A 186 18.48 4.02 7.61
C PRO A 186 17.37 3.05 8.04
N LEU A 187 16.33 2.95 7.22
CA LEU A 187 15.14 2.16 7.51
C LEU A 187 15.24 0.77 6.86
N ILE A 188 14.95 -0.28 7.62
CA ILE A 188 14.74 -1.64 7.13
C ILE A 188 13.25 -1.92 7.10
N GLY A 189 12.73 -2.28 5.93
CA GLY A 189 11.38 -2.80 5.79
C GLY A 189 11.37 -4.30 6.06
N MET A 190 10.43 -4.79 6.86
CA MET A 190 10.27 -6.22 7.13
C MET A 190 8.81 -6.64 7.03
N THR A 191 8.49 -7.69 6.28
CA THR A 191 7.12 -8.25 6.26
C THR A 191 7.00 -9.39 7.26
N SER A 192 5.83 -9.53 7.90
CA SER A 192 5.55 -10.59 8.87
C SER A 192 4.06 -10.81 9.07
N PHE A 193 3.72 -11.92 9.73
CA PHE A 193 2.45 -12.15 10.40
C PHE A 193 2.60 -12.02 11.91
N GLY A 194 1.50 -12.26 12.64
CA GLY A 194 1.51 -12.28 14.10
C GLY A 194 2.50 -13.30 14.68
N LYS A 195 3.00 -13.04 15.89
CA LYS A 195 4.02 -13.87 16.58
C LYS A 195 3.61 -15.32 16.87
N THR A 196 2.32 -15.61 16.75
CA THR A 196 1.79 -16.97 16.83
C THR A 196 2.13 -17.78 15.59
N VAL A 197 2.41 -17.13 14.45
CA VAL A 197 2.67 -17.73 13.14
C VAL A 197 4.14 -17.57 12.74
N LEU A 198 4.68 -16.35 12.85
CA LEU A 198 6.06 -16.00 12.47
C LEU A 198 6.76 -15.27 13.61
N ARG A 199 7.97 -15.70 13.99
CA ARG A 199 8.66 -15.21 15.22
C ARG A 199 9.94 -14.42 14.97
N TYR A 200 10.52 -14.49 13.77
CA TYR A 200 11.82 -13.90 13.46
C TYR A 200 11.92 -12.40 13.79
N MET A 201 10.83 -11.64 13.66
CA MET A 201 10.83 -10.20 13.91
C MET A 201 11.16 -9.85 15.36
N THR A 202 10.86 -10.74 16.32
CA THR A 202 11.16 -10.53 17.74
C THR A 202 12.66 -10.56 18.04
N THR A 203 13.44 -11.29 17.23
CA THR A 203 14.90 -11.35 17.33
C THR A 203 15.57 -10.34 16.41
N LEU A 204 15.10 -10.25 15.17
CA LEU A 204 15.76 -9.44 14.13
C LEU A 204 15.63 -7.93 14.38
N LYS A 205 14.46 -7.45 14.82
CA LYS A 205 14.25 -6.02 15.08
C LYS A 205 15.26 -5.43 16.07
N PRO A 206 15.39 -5.94 17.32
CA PRO A 206 16.37 -5.40 18.26
C PRO A 206 17.82 -5.58 17.79
N ALA A 207 18.12 -6.67 17.07
CA ALA A 207 19.46 -6.90 16.52
C ALA A 207 19.84 -5.87 15.45
N LEU A 208 18.91 -5.50 14.56
CA LEU A 208 19.11 -4.48 13.53
C LEU A 208 19.14 -3.06 14.13
N GLU A 209 18.33 -2.80 15.15
CA GLU A 209 18.35 -1.51 15.86
C GLU A 209 19.68 -1.27 16.59
N ALA A 210 20.24 -2.32 17.22
CA ALA A 210 21.57 -2.27 17.82
C ALA A 210 22.68 -1.98 16.79
N ARG A 211 22.42 -2.24 15.50
CA ARG A 211 23.32 -1.96 14.38
C ARG A 211 23.16 -0.54 13.81
N GLY A 212 22.24 0.27 14.36
CA GLY A 212 22.02 1.67 13.97
C GLY A 212 20.85 1.89 13.01
N PHE A 213 20.06 0.86 12.72
CA PHE A 213 18.92 0.95 11.80
C PHE A 213 17.62 1.23 12.55
N GLU A 214 16.63 1.73 11.83
CA GLU A 214 15.23 1.63 12.22
C GLU A 214 14.58 0.44 11.49
N VAL A 215 13.62 -0.23 12.11
CA VAL A 215 12.93 -1.37 11.48
C VAL A 215 11.43 -1.17 11.54
N ALA A 216 10.80 -1.07 10.36
CA ALA A 216 9.35 -1.06 10.20
C ALA A 216 8.88 -2.46 9.82
N VAL A 217 7.97 -3.02 10.63
CA VAL A 217 7.38 -4.35 10.40
C VAL A 217 5.97 -4.19 9.85
N PHE A 218 5.70 -4.79 8.69
CA PHE A 218 4.44 -4.69 7.96
C PHE A 218 3.68 -6.00 8.02
N HIS A 219 2.40 -5.93 8.37
CA HIS A 219 1.54 -7.10 8.42
C HIS A 219 1.08 -7.50 7.01
N ALA A 220 1.46 -8.68 6.53
CA ALA A 220 1.24 -9.11 5.14
C ALA A 220 -0.20 -9.58 4.85
N THR A 221 -1.21 -8.77 5.17
CA THR A 221 -2.65 -9.04 4.93
C THR A 221 -3.26 -8.14 3.85
N GLY A 222 -2.55 -7.94 2.75
CA GLY A 222 -2.90 -7.07 1.63
C GLY A 222 -2.43 -5.64 1.83
N MET A 223 -3.06 -4.90 2.75
CA MET A 223 -2.76 -3.47 2.93
C MET A 223 -1.38 -3.20 3.53
N GLY A 224 -0.87 -4.08 4.40
CA GLY A 224 0.48 -3.91 4.94
C GLY A 224 1.56 -4.19 3.90
N GLY A 225 1.37 -5.21 3.04
CA GLY A 225 2.20 -5.39 1.85
C GLY A 225 2.13 -4.21 0.90
N ARG A 226 0.94 -3.62 0.69
CA ARG A 226 0.80 -2.43 -0.15
C ARG A 226 1.57 -1.24 0.40
N ALA A 227 1.49 -1.01 1.70
CA ALA A 227 2.26 0.04 2.37
C ALA A 227 3.78 -0.19 2.24
N PHE A 228 4.22 -1.44 2.40
CA PHE A 228 5.61 -1.85 2.20
C PHE A 228 6.08 -1.57 0.76
N GLU A 229 5.30 -1.98 -0.26
CA GLU A 229 5.63 -1.75 -1.66
C GLU A 229 5.66 -0.26 -2.04
N SER A 230 4.75 0.55 -1.50
CA SER A 230 4.74 2.01 -1.70
C SER A 230 6.02 2.66 -1.21
N LEU A 231 6.44 2.34 0.03
CA LEU A 231 7.70 2.84 0.60
C LEU A 231 8.93 2.33 -0.17
N ALA A 232 8.89 1.09 -0.66
CA ALA A 232 9.94 0.55 -1.52
C ALA A 232 10.04 1.33 -2.84
N ALA A 233 8.90 1.63 -3.49
CA ALA A 233 8.84 2.43 -4.72
C ALA A 233 9.36 3.86 -4.52
N GLU A 234 9.22 4.43 -3.33
CA GLU A 234 9.79 5.73 -2.95
C GLU A 234 11.31 5.68 -2.67
N GLY A 235 11.91 4.48 -2.59
CA GLY A 235 13.32 4.34 -2.21
C GLY A 235 13.56 4.55 -0.71
N ALA A 236 12.55 4.32 0.14
CA ALA A 236 12.60 4.66 1.56
C ALA A 236 13.46 3.70 2.40
N PHE A 237 13.74 2.49 1.90
CA PHE A 237 14.46 1.46 2.63
C PHE A 237 15.95 1.38 2.24
N ALA A 238 16.81 1.18 3.23
CA ALA A 238 18.21 0.84 3.04
C ALA A 238 18.40 -0.63 2.62
N ALA A 239 17.54 -1.52 3.13
CA ALA A 239 17.37 -2.89 2.67
C ALA A 239 15.99 -3.40 3.10
N VAL A 240 15.54 -4.50 2.50
CA VAL A 240 14.30 -5.18 2.89
C VAL A 240 14.54 -6.61 3.35
N MET A 241 13.75 -7.04 4.33
CA MET A 241 13.62 -8.39 4.83
C MET A 241 12.20 -8.88 4.57
N ASP A 242 11.94 -9.25 3.33
CA ASP A 242 10.61 -9.61 2.85
C ASP A 242 10.35 -11.11 3.00
N PHE A 243 10.04 -11.50 4.23
CA PHE A 243 9.95 -12.90 4.62
C PHE A 243 8.54 -13.49 4.57
N ALA A 244 7.49 -12.69 4.35
CA ALA A 244 6.10 -13.15 4.30
C ALA A 244 5.47 -12.86 2.92
N PRO A 245 5.76 -13.66 1.87
CA PRO A 245 5.28 -13.44 0.51
C PRO A 245 3.85 -13.93 0.25
N GLN A 246 3.08 -14.33 1.27
CA GLN A 246 1.73 -14.91 1.10
C GLN A 246 0.81 -14.06 0.20
N GLU A 247 0.94 -12.72 0.24
CA GLU A 247 0.15 -11.80 -0.59
C GLU A 247 0.38 -11.99 -2.11
N VAL A 248 1.53 -12.54 -2.52
CA VAL A 248 1.78 -12.95 -3.91
C VAL A 248 0.86 -14.11 -4.29
N GLY A 249 0.71 -15.09 -3.39
CA GLY A 249 -0.23 -16.20 -3.56
C GLY A 249 -1.68 -15.70 -3.58
N ASN A 250 -2.04 -14.81 -2.65
CA ASN A 250 -3.37 -14.20 -2.64
C ASN A 250 -3.69 -13.52 -3.98
N HIS A 251 -2.77 -12.72 -4.52
CA HIS A 251 -2.96 -12.07 -5.82
C HIS A 251 -3.05 -13.10 -6.97
N LEU A 252 -2.15 -14.08 -7.00
CA LEU A 252 -2.09 -15.13 -8.03
C LEU A 252 -3.41 -15.91 -8.14
N PHE A 253 -4.06 -16.16 -7.00
CA PHE A 253 -5.29 -16.94 -6.93
C PHE A 253 -6.56 -16.09 -6.84
N GLY A 254 -6.46 -14.79 -7.15
CA GLY A 254 -7.63 -13.90 -7.32
C GLY A 254 -8.30 -13.49 -6.02
N SER A 255 -7.58 -13.49 -4.89
CA SER A 255 -8.10 -12.96 -3.64
C SER A 255 -8.11 -11.43 -3.62
N ALA A 256 -9.15 -10.87 -3.00
CA ALA A 256 -9.24 -9.45 -2.69
C ALA A 256 -8.34 -9.02 -1.50
N ILE A 257 -7.79 -9.96 -0.73
CA ILE A 257 -6.78 -9.68 0.30
C ILE A 257 -5.40 -9.64 -0.37
N SER A 258 -5.18 -8.60 -1.17
CA SER A 258 -4.01 -8.47 -2.05
C SER A 258 -3.25 -7.17 -1.79
N ALA A 259 -1.94 -7.20 -2.04
CA ALA A 259 -1.08 -6.03 -2.03
C ALA A 259 -0.90 -5.42 -3.45
N GLY A 260 -1.60 -5.95 -4.45
CA GLY A 260 -1.49 -5.54 -5.85
C GLY A 260 -0.52 -6.39 -6.67
N ALA A 261 -0.51 -6.15 -7.98
CA ALA A 261 0.26 -6.94 -8.94
C ALA A 261 1.78 -6.76 -8.79
N ASP A 262 2.22 -5.63 -8.25
CA ASP A 262 3.61 -5.24 -8.03
C ASP A 262 4.21 -5.78 -6.72
N ARG A 263 3.48 -6.60 -5.96
CA ARG A 263 4.00 -7.24 -4.74
C ARG A 263 5.31 -8.01 -5.04
N MET A 264 6.33 -7.76 -4.23
CA MET A 264 7.74 -8.18 -4.32
C MET A 264 8.57 -7.56 -5.46
N GLU A 265 8.09 -6.54 -6.16
CA GLU A 265 8.78 -5.98 -7.33
C GLU A 265 9.46 -4.63 -7.06
N ASN A 266 8.91 -3.76 -6.20
CA ASN A 266 9.35 -2.36 -6.14
C ASN A 266 10.74 -2.17 -5.52
N ALA A 267 11.07 -2.95 -4.48
CA ALA A 267 12.41 -2.89 -3.87
C ALA A 267 13.50 -3.28 -4.88
N GLY A 268 13.31 -4.40 -5.58
CA GLY A 268 14.19 -4.83 -6.65
C GLY A 268 14.29 -3.83 -7.80
N ALA A 269 13.16 -3.23 -8.22
CA ALA A 269 13.13 -2.22 -9.28
C ALA A 269 13.93 -0.95 -8.93
N LYS A 270 13.98 -0.59 -7.63
CA LYS A 270 14.75 0.52 -7.07
C LYS A 270 16.19 0.18 -6.72
N GLY A 271 16.59 -1.08 -6.89
CA GLY A 271 17.94 -1.54 -6.57
C GLY A 271 18.20 -1.70 -5.07
N ILE A 272 17.15 -1.69 -4.24
CA ILE A 272 17.26 -1.89 -2.80
C ILE A 272 17.68 -3.35 -2.55
N PRO A 273 18.68 -3.63 -1.69
CA PRO A 273 19.06 -4.98 -1.29
C PRO A 273 17.90 -5.74 -0.65
N GLN A 274 17.64 -6.98 -1.09
CA GLN A 274 16.48 -7.78 -0.66
C GLN A 274 16.89 -9.12 -0.07
N ILE A 275 16.57 -9.36 1.20
CA ILE A 275 16.58 -10.71 1.78
C ILE A 275 15.13 -11.19 1.80
N VAL A 276 14.85 -12.32 1.15
CA VAL A 276 13.48 -12.84 0.96
C VAL A 276 13.36 -14.27 1.48
N SER A 277 12.14 -14.70 1.83
CA SER A 277 11.86 -16.06 2.36
C SER A 277 10.42 -16.50 2.06
N ILE A 278 9.95 -17.59 2.68
CA ILE A 278 8.74 -18.35 2.33
C ILE A 278 7.60 -18.23 3.36
N GLY A 279 7.60 -17.24 4.23
CA GLY A 279 6.61 -17.07 5.30
C GLY A 279 5.17 -17.22 4.80
N CYS A 280 4.46 -18.22 5.34
CA CYS A 280 3.09 -18.58 4.95
C CYS A 280 2.88 -18.82 3.43
N TYR A 281 3.88 -19.37 2.73
CA TYR A 281 3.80 -19.75 1.31
C TYR A 281 2.68 -20.73 0.94
N ASP A 282 2.10 -21.41 1.93
CA ASP A 282 1.16 -22.51 1.82
C ASP A 282 -0.31 -22.10 2.00
N LEU A 283 -0.58 -20.82 2.27
CA LEU A 283 -1.94 -20.33 2.52
C LEU A 283 -2.40 -19.36 1.42
N ILE A 284 -3.73 -19.30 1.23
CA ILE A 284 -4.41 -18.26 0.46
C ILE A 284 -5.50 -17.69 1.37
N ASP A 285 -5.46 -16.38 1.62
CA ASP A 285 -6.48 -15.72 2.41
C ASP A 285 -7.57 -15.16 1.50
N PHE A 286 -8.83 -15.32 1.88
CA PHE A 286 -10.02 -14.76 1.25
C PHE A 286 -10.83 -13.93 2.23
N VAL A 287 -11.66 -13.02 1.69
CA VAL A 287 -12.61 -12.24 2.48
C VAL A 287 -13.65 -13.18 3.09
N GLY A 288 -13.64 -13.31 4.41
CA GLY A 288 -14.35 -14.39 5.11
C GLY A 288 -15.88 -14.35 5.07
N TRP A 289 -16.47 -13.20 4.70
CA TRP A 289 -17.92 -13.03 4.54
C TRP A 289 -18.39 -13.15 3.09
N HIS A 290 -17.47 -13.36 2.13
CA HIS A 290 -17.80 -13.72 0.76
C HIS A 290 -17.85 -15.24 0.59
N GLU A 291 -18.59 -15.70 -0.41
CA GLU A 291 -18.42 -17.08 -0.89
C GLU A 291 -17.02 -17.26 -1.46
N LEU A 292 -16.44 -18.45 -1.26
CA LEU A 292 -15.16 -18.79 -1.87
C LEU A 292 -15.29 -18.83 -3.40
N PRO A 293 -14.26 -18.43 -4.15
CA PRO A 293 -14.29 -18.52 -5.60
C PRO A 293 -14.56 -19.97 -6.07
N PRO A 294 -15.14 -20.19 -7.26
CA PRO A 294 -15.50 -21.52 -7.75
C PRO A 294 -14.35 -22.54 -7.72
N ALA A 295 -13.11 -22.10 -7.90
CA ALA A 295 -11.91 -22.94 -7.83
C ALA A 295 -11.62 -23.49 -6.42
N PHE A 296 -12.13 -22.84 -5.37
CA PHE A 296 -11.86 -23.17 -3.96
C PHE A 296 -13.11 -23.56 -3.18
N LYS A 297 -14.29 -23.60 -3.82
CA LYS A 297 -15.59 -23.82 -3.14
C LYS A 297 -15.64 -25.08 -2.27
N ASP A 298 -14.94 -26.15 -2.70
CA ASP A 298 -14.90 -27.45 -2.01
C ASP A 298 -13.57 -27.67 -1.26
N THR A 299 -12.70 -26.66 -1.22
CA THR A 299 -11.41 -26.74 -0.52
C THR A 299 -11.64 -26.56 0.99
N PRO A 300 -11.09 -27.42 1.86
CA PRO A 300 -11.14 -27.20 3.30
C PRO A 300 -10.59 -25.81 3.65
N ALA A 301 -11.43 -25.03 4.33
CA ALA A 301 -11.14 -23.65 4.67
C ALA A 301 -11.20 -23.45 6.19
N HIS A 302 -10.34 -22.59 6.71
CA HIS A 302 -10.32 -22.19 8.10
C HIS A 302 -10.75 -20.72 8.23
N ALA A 303 -11.90 -20.49 8.86
CA ALA A 303 -12.32 -19.14 9.23
C ALA A 303 -11.46 -18.66 10.40
N HIS A 304 -10.48 -17.79 10.13
CA HIS A 304 -9.66 -17.18 11.16
C HIS A 304 -10.47 -16.18 11.98
N ASN A 305 -11.28 -15.37 11.30
CA ASN A 305 -12.28 -14.48 11.89
C ASN A 305 -13.36 -14.12 10.84
N ARG A 306 -14.30 -13.24 11.18
CA ARG A 306 -15.41 -12.85 10.28
C ARG A 306 -14.96 -12.12 8.99
N LEU A 307 -13.73 -11.62 8.96
CA LEU A 307 -13.15 -10.87 7.83
C LEU A 307 -12.22 -11.73 6.98
N LEU A 308 -11.65 -12.81 7.53
CA LEU A 308 -10.57 -13.57 6.91
C LEU A 308 -10.82 -15.08 7.03
N THR A 309 -10.85 -15.75 5.88
CA THR A 309 -10.88 -17.21 5.75
C THR A 309 -9.67 -17.65 4.95
N SER A 310 -8.91 -18.62 5.45
CA SER A 310 -7.72 -19.15 4.75
C SER A 310 -8.00 -20.53 4.18
N VAL A 311 -7.45 -20.82 3.00
CA VAL A 311 -7.37 -22.17 2.43
C VAL A 311 -5.91 -22.59 2.28
N VAL A 312 -5.66 -23.89 2.33
CA VAL A 312 -4.32 -24.45 2.17
C VAL A 312 -4.07 -24.74 0.68
N GLN A 313 -2.92 -24.31 0.19
CA GLN A 313 -2.46 -24.56 -1.16
C GLN A 313 -2.06 -26.03 -1.34
N THR A 314 -2.48 -26.61 -2.46
CA THR A 314 -2.01 -27.89 -2.97
C THR A 314 -0.54 -27.82 -3.42
N ALA A 315 0.11 -28.98 -3.60
CA ALA A 315 1.48 -29.05 -4.11
C ALA A 315 1.66 -28.31 -5.45
N GLU A 316 0.72 -28.42 -6.40
CA GLU A 316 0.82 -27.72 -7.70
C GLU A 316 0.64 -26.20 -7.56
N GLN A 317 -0.26 -25.76 -6.68
CA GLN A 317 -0.42 -24.32 -6.39
C GLN A 317 0.84 -23.74 -5.76
N ARG A 318 1.49 -24.48 -4.86
CA ARG A 318 2.78 -24.09 -4.28
C ARG A 318 3.89 -24.01 -5.34
N ARG A 319 3.94 -24.95 -6.30
CA ARG A 319 4.87 -24.83 -7.45
C ARG A 319 4.58 -23.59 -8.29
N ALA A 320 3.31 -23.30 -8.56
CA ALA A 320 2.93 -22.10 -9.28
C ALA A 320 3.38 -20.82 -8.55
N LEU A 321 3.18 -20.76 -7.23
CA LEU A 321 3.65 -19.65 -6.41
C LEU A 321 5.19 -19.52 -6.46
N ALA A 322 5.93 -20.62 -6.31
CA ALA A 322 7.39 -20.61 -6.40
C ALA A 322 7.89 -20.01 -7.73
N ARG A 323 7.28 -20.41 -8.86
CA ARG A 323 7.59 -19.86 -10.19
C ARG A 323 7.30 -18.36 -10.28
N VAL A 324 6.16 -17.90 -9.74
CA VAL A 324 5.78 -16.48 -9.74
C VAL A 324 6.75 -15.66 -8.88
N ILE A 325 7.12 -16.14 -7.69
CA ILE A 325 8.12 -15.47 -6.85
C ILE A 325 9.45 -15.37 -7.58
N CYS A 326 9.92 -16.45 -8.21
CA CYS A 326 11.17 -16.45 -8.97
C CYS A 326 11.13 -15.48 -10.17
N ASP A 327 10.02 -15.45 -10.93
CA ASP A 327 9.84 -14.51 -12.06
C ASP A 327 9.89 -13.06 -11.60
N LYS A 328 9.23 -12.72 -10.50
CA LYS A 328 9.27 -11.38 -9.90
C LYS A 328 10.69 -10.98 -9.50
N LEU A 329 11.39 -11.85 -8.77
CA LEU A 329 12.77 -11.59 -8.33
C LEU A 329 13.78 -11.52 -9.49
N SER A 330 13.51 -12.16 -10.62
CA SER A 330 14.36 -12.10 -11.81
C SER A 330 14.52 -10.68 -12.38
N ARG A 331 13.57 -9.79 -12.07
CA ARG A 331 13.53 -8.40 -12.52
C ARG A 331 14.26 -7.43 -11.58
N ALA A 332 14.75 -7.93 -10.45
CA ALA A 332 15.45 -7.11 -9.46
C ALA A 332 16.79 -6.59 -10.01
N LYS A 333 17.06 -5.30 -9.79
CA LYS A 333 18.31 -4.63 -10.18
C LYS A 333 19.35 -4.59 -9.05
N GLY A 334 18.90 -4.77 -7.81
CA GLY A 334 19.73 -4.82 -6.61
C GLY A 334 20.09 -6.26 -6.21
N PRO A 335 20.99 -6.44 -5.22
CA PRO A 335 21.35 -7.77 -4.74
C PRO A 335 20.16 -8.43 -4.05
N VAL A 336 19.95 -9.73 -4.35
CA VAL A 336 18.87 -10.53 -3.79
C VAL A 336 19.45 -11.81 -3.19
N VAL A 337 19.11 -12.07 -1.94
CA VAL A 337 19.36 -13.34 -1.27
C VAL A 337 18.03 -13.97 -0.87
N PHE A 338 17.79 -15.19 -1.33
CA PHE A 338 16.63 -15.98 -0.95
C PHE A 338 17.05 -16.99 0.11
N LEU A 339 16.52 -16.84 1.33
CA LEU A 339 16.69 -17.81 2.40
C LEU A 339 15.55 -18.81 2.32
N LEU A 340 15.87 -20.07 2.03
CA LEU A 340 14.90 -21.15 1.85
C LEU A 340 14.92 -22.09 3.06
N PRO A 341 14.10 -21.86 4.11
CA PRO A 341 13.94 -22.82 5.20
C PRO A 341 13.23 -24.07 4.70
N VAL A 342 13.92 -25.21 4.71
CA VAL A 342 13.41 -26.46 4.11
C VAL A 342 12.56 -27.30 5.06
N GLN A 343 12.34 -26.85 6.30
CA GLN A 343 11.53 -27.57 7.30
C GLN A 343 10.20 -26.89 7.65
N GLY A 344 9.83 -25.81 6.95
CA GLY A 344 8.53 -25.14 7.10
C GLY A 344 8.60 -23.62 7.07
N GLY A 345 7.49 -23.02 6.67
CA GLY A 345 7.31 -21.59 6.44
C GLY A 345 6.36 -20.89 7.41
N ASN A 346 5.75 -21.57 8.37
CA ASN A 346 4.89 -20.96 9.39
C ASN A 346 4.67 -21.89 10.60
N GLU A 347 4.31 -21.38 11.77
CA GLU A 347 4.21 -22.25 12.98
C GLU A 347 3.33 -23.50 12.82
N TRP A 348 2.31 -23.45 11.95
CA TRP A 348 1.36 -24.54 11.78
C TRP A 348 1.82 -25.62 10.79
N ASP A 349 2.81 -25.33 9.92
CA ASP A 349 3.35 -26.29 8.95
C ASP A 349 4.58 -27.06 9.45
N ARG A 350 5.02 -26.79 10.68
CA ARG A 350 6.00 -27.60 11.40
C ARG A 350 5.61 -29.08 11.38
N ALA A 351 6.60 -29.97 11.32
CA ALA A 351 6.39 -31.42 11.39
C ALA A 351 5.46 -31.83 12.54
N GLY A 352 4.35 -32.51 12.19
CA GLY A 352 3.31 -32.94 13.13
C GLY A 352 2.28 -31.85 13.49
N GLY A 353 2.44 -30.64 12.97
CA GLY A 353 1.48 -29.54 13.07
C GLY A 353 0.25 -29.73 12.19
N PRO A 354 -0.81 -28.93 12.40
CA PRO A 354 -2.09 -29.10 11.73
C PRO A 354 -2.07 -28.82 10.22
N LEU A 355 -1.09 -28.05 9.73
CA LEU A 355 -0.90 -27.76 8.31
C LEU A 355 0.34 -28.46 7.73
N SER A 356 0.95 -29.38 8.49
CA SER A 356 2.13 -30.15 8.07
C SER A 356 1.82 -30.96 6.81
N ASP A 357 2.41 -30.56 5.69
CA ASP A 357 2.35 -31.26 4.41
C ASP A 357 3.76 -31.38 3.82
N PRO A 358 4.53 -32.43 4.20
CA PRO A 358 5.90 -32.61 3.76
C PRO A 358 6.05 -32.78 2.25
N GLU A 359 5.05 -33.37 1.58
CA GLU A 359 5.08 -33.58 0.13
C GLU A 359 4.91 -32.24 -0.61
N ALA A 360 3.94 -31.42 -0.19
CA ALA A 360 3.70 -30.13 -0.79
C ALA A 360 4.81 -29.10 -0.46
N LEU A 361 5.42 -29.18 0.72
CA LEU A 361 6.64 -28.42 1.06
C LEU A 361 7.81 -28.84 0.15
N ALA A 362 8.08 -30.14 0.00
CA ALA A 362 9.12 -30.64 -0.88
C ALA A 362 8.88 -30.24 -2.35
N ALA A 363 7.61 -30.19 -2.77
CA ALA A 363 7.23 -29.70 -4.08
C ALA A 363 7.59 -28.22 -4.28
N PHE A 364 7.31 -27.35 -3.30
CA PHE A 364 7.70 -25.94 -3.30
C PHE A 364 9.22 -25.77 -3.34
N VAL A 365 9.94 -26.42 -2.42
CA VAL A 365 11.41 -26.35 -2.29
C VAL A 365 12.08 -26.79 -3.59
N GLY A 366 11.67 -27.95 -4.12
CA GLY A 366 12.21 -28.46 -5.37
C GLY A 366 11.90 -27.56 -6.57
N GLU A 367 10.78 -26.83 -6.57
CA GLU A 367 10.48 -25.84 -7.61
C GLU A 367 11.35 -24.59 -7.47
N MET A 368 11.58 -24.10 -6.24
CA MET A 368 12.49 -22.99 -5.97
C MET A 368 13.90 -23.31 -6.48
N HIS A 369 14.44 -24.51 -6.22
CA HIS A 369 15.75 -24.91 -6.74
C HIS A 369 15.83 -24.91 -8.27
N ARG A 370 14.72 -25.19 -8.96
CA ARG A 370 14.67 -25.25 -10.43
C ARG A 370 14.43 -23.90 -11.08
N ALA A 371 13.59 -23.06 -10.47
CA ALA A 371 13.11 -21.81 -11.03
C ALA A 371 13.90 -20.59 -10.56
N CYS A 372 14.69 -20.69 -9.48
CA CYS A 372 15.43 -19.55 -8.94
C CYS A 372 16.35 -18.94 -10.01
N PRO A 373 16.21 -17.63 -10.29
CA PRO A 373 16.95 -16.99 -11.36
C PRO A 373 18.40 -16.75 -10.95
N ALA A 374 19.29 -16.63 -11.94
CA ALA A 374 20.73 -16.51 -11.71
C ALA A 374 21.16 -15.23 -10.97
N ASN A 375 20.33 -14.18 -10.94
CA ASN A 375 20.59 -12.96 -10.19
C ASN A 375 20.25 -13.07 -8.68
N VAL A 376 19.66 -14.19 -8.26
CA VAL A 376 19.27 -14.44 -6.87
C VAL A 376 20.21 -15.48 -6.26
N GLN A 377 20.83 -15.13 -5.13
CA GLN A 377 21.58 -16.11 -4.34
C GLN A 377 20.59 -16.92 -3.49
N LEU A 378 20.35 -18.16 -3.86
CA LEU A 378 19.52 -19.09 -3.08
C LEU A 378 20.36 -19.79 -2.00
N ILE A 379 19.90 -19.74 -0.75
CA ILE A 379 20.56 -20.35 0.40
C ILE A 379 19.56 -21.27 1.12
N ASP A 380 19.82 -22.57 1.06
CA ASP A 380 19.06 -23.55 1.83
C ASP A 380 19.39 -23.42 3.32
N ILE A 381 18.34 -23.38 4.15
CA ILE A 381 18.45 -23.37 5.61
C ILE A 381 17.80 -24.65 6.10
N ASP A 382 18.59 -25.58 6.65
CA ASP A 382 18.11 -26.82 7.27
C ASP A 382 17.47 -26.55 8.64
N ALA A 383 16.39 -25.77 8.63
CA ALA A 383 15.60 -25.39 9.78
C ALA A 383 14.21 -24.92 9.36
N HIS A 384 13.33 -24.75 10.34
CA HIS A 384 12.04 -24.08 10.16
C HIS A 384 12.23 -22.55 10.21
N ILE A 385 11.38 -21.77 9.53
CA ILE A 385 11.48 -20.29 9.50
C ILE A 385 11.46 -19.61 10.90
N ASN A 386 10.92 -20.30 11.91
CA ASN A 386 10.79 -19.82 13.28
C ASN A 386 11.95 -20.26 14.18
N ASP A 387 12.87 -21.06 13.66
CA ASP A 387 14.00 -21.57 14.43
C ASP A 387 15.18 -20.58 14.36
N PRO A 388 16.09 -20.58 15.37
CA PRO A 388 17.17 -19.61 15.43
C PRO A 388 18.08 -19.56 14.20
N ALA A 389 18.33 -20.72 13.58
CA ALA A 389 19.15 -20.82 12.39
C ALA A 389 18.66 -19.93 11.24
N PHE A 390 17.36 -19.70 11.11
CA PHE A 390 16.81 -18.82 10.07
C PHE A 390 17.17 -17.35 10.31
N HIS A 391 16.94 -16.84 11.53
CA HIS A 391 17.27 -15.43 11.81
C HIS A 391 18.78 -15.19 11.91
N ASP A 392 19.56 -16.19 12.32
CA ASP A 392 21.03 -16.12 12.31
C ASP A 392 21.57 -16.04 10.88
N ALA A 393 21.00 -16.80 9.95
CA ALA A 393 21.34 -16.70 8.52
C ALA A 393 20.97 -15.33 7.94
N ALA A 394 19.79 -14.78 8.28
CA ALA A 394 19.39 -13.45 7.86
C ALA A 394 20.33 -12.35 8.37
N LEU A 395 20.77 -12.43 9.63
CA LEU A 395 21.76 -11.49 10.19
C LEU A 395 23.13 -11.67 9.54
N ALA A 396 23.57 -12.90 9.25
CA ALA A 396 24.84 -13.14 8.59
C ALA A 396 24.89 -12.52 7.19
N VAL A 397 23.81 -12.65 6.40
CA VAL A 397 23.67 -11.99 5.09
C VAL A 397 23.72 -10.47 5.25
N PHE A 398 22.93 -9.93 6.18
CA PHE A 398 22.87 -8.49 6.43
C PHE A 398 24.23 -7.92 6.85
N ASP A 399 24.91 -8.56 7.79
CA ASP A 399 26.24 -8.13 8.26
C ASP A 399 27.30 -8.26 7.17
N GLY A 400 27.19 -9.27 6.30
CA GLY A 400 28.01 -9.40 5.10
C GLY A 400 27.83 -8.23 4.13
N TRP A 401 26.58 -7.82 3.88
CA TRP A 401 26.28 -6.64 3.06
C TRP A 401 26.79 -5.35 3.67
N ARG A 402 26.71 -5.18 5.00
CA ARG A 402 27.31 -4.02 5.67
C ARG A 402 28.82 -3.99 5.53
N ALA A 403 29.50 -5.12 5.75
CA ALA A 403 30.95 -5.22 5.59
C ALA A 403 31.40 -4.91 4.15
N ALA A 404 30.56 -5.27 3.16
CA ALA A 404 30.79 -4.99 1.74
C ALA A 404 30.35 -3.58 1.29
N GLY A 405 29.76 -2.76 2.18
CA GLY A 405 29.24 -1.43 1.84
C GLY A 405 27.99 -1.43 0.95
N VAL A 406 27.28 -2.56 0.86
CA VAL A 406 26.02 -2.71 0.12
C VAL A 406 24.86 -2.04 0.87
N VAL A 407 24.87 -2.12 2.20
CA VAL A 407 23.91 -1.45 3.08
C VAL A 407 24.68 -0.47 3.97
N GLY A 408 24.37 0.81 3.82
CA GLY A 408 24.98 1.95 4.54
C GLY A 408 24.22 2.36 5.79
#